data_AF-A0A814SFM7-F1
#
_entry.id   AF-A0A814SFM7-F1
#
_cell.length_a   1.000
_cell.length_b   1.000
_cell.length_c   1.000
_cell.angle_alpha   90.00
_cell.angle_beta   90.00
_cell.angle_gamma   90.00
#
_symmetry.space_group_name_H-M   'P 1'
#
loop_
_entity.id
_entity.type
_entity.pdbx_description
1 polymer ?
#
loop_
_entity_poly.entity_id
_entity_poly.type
_entity_poly.pdbx_seq_one_letter_code
_entity_poly.pdbx_strand_id
1 'polypeptide(L)'
;MSETIGEQFDTNGEMDNVYNQLRDGRKLCQLMNTIVPNSIPKVNSGENSFKLMENIARFGQAARAFGLSDSETFQTVDLYEKMNLHQVVLCLFALGRKAQKQGMRGLGPKESDKNERIFSPETISQGNTVVSTQYGYNKGASQSGISFGNTRHM
;
A
#
# COMPACT_ATOMS: atom_id res chain seq x y z
N MET A 1 0.47 10.90 10.61
CA MET A 1 1.49 11.90 10.20
C MET A 1 1.89 12.79 11.37
N SER A 2 0.97 13.54 11.99
CA SER A 2 1.30 14.35 13.19
C SER A 2 1.85 13.52 14.34
N GLU A 3 1.15 12.45 14.72
CA GLU A 3 1.59 11.55 15.81
C GLU A 3 2.90 10.82 15.51
N THR A 4 3.16 10.51 14.24
CA THR A 4 4.37 9.79 13.82
C THR A 4 5.61 10.71 13.81
N ILE A 5 5.44 11.96 13.37
CA ILE A 5 6.55 12.92 13.21
C ILE A 5 6.74 13.77 14.48
N GLY A 6 5.71 13.90 15.32
CA GLY A 6 5.69 14.78 16.49
C GLY A 6 5.46 16.26 16.15
N GLU A 7 5.09 16.57 14.90
CA GLU A 7 4.82 17.94 14.44
C GLU A 7 3.31 18.19 14.29
N GLN A 8 2.89 19.43 14.55
CA GLN A 8 1.51 19.85 14.29
C GLN A 8 1.30 20.07 12.79
N PHE A 9 0.17 19.58 12.29
CA PHE A 9 -0.30 19.77 10.93
C PHE A 9 -1.62 20.55 10.99
N ASP A 10 -1.81 21.48 10.08
CA ASP A 10 -3.12 22.09 9.88
C ASP A 10 -4.06 21.00 9.31
N THR A 11 -5.17 20.75 9.99
CA THR A 11 -6.15 19.70 9.65
C THR A 11 -7.29 20.21 8.77
N ASN A 12 -7.20 21.42 8.22
CA ASN A 12 -8.15 21.86 7.20
C ASN A 12 -8.14 20.88 6.00
N GLY A 13 -9.33 20.42 5.58
CA GLY A 13 -9.52 19.45 4.51
C GLY A 13 -9.32 20.01 3.10
N GLU A 14 -8.98 21.29 2.95
CA GLU A 14 -8.69 21.92 1.67
C GLU A 14 -7.40 21.38 1.02
N MET A 15 -7.44 21.16 -0.29
CA MET A 15 -6.29 20.61 -1.03
C MET A 15 -5.09 21.58 -1.05
N ASP A 16 -5.35 22.89 -1.03
CA ASP A 16 -4.29 23.89 -0.96
C ASP A 16 -3.54 23.85 0.38
N ASN A 17 -4.22 23.47 1.47
CA ASN A 17 -3.57 23.24 2.75
C ASN A 17 -2.57 22.07 2.66
N VAL A 18 -2.96 20.97 2.02
CA VAL A 18 -2.06 19.82 1.76
C VAL A 18 -0.83 20.26 0.98
N TYR A 19 -1.02 21.05 -0.08
CA TYR A 19 0.09 21.60 -0.86
C TYR A 19 1.02 22.47 0.00
N ASN A 20 0.46 23.45 0.72
CA ASN A 20 1.25 24.39 1.50
C ASN A 20 2.12 23.69 2.56
N GLN A 21 1.63 22.58 3.11
CA GLN A 21 2.34 21.80 4.11
C GLN A 21 3.38 20.82 3.55
N LEU A 22 3.25 20.38 2.29
CA LEU A 22 4.08 19.31 1.72
C LEU A 22 5.00 19.76 0.57
N ARG A 23 4.77 20.94 -0.02
CA ARG A 23 5.50 21.45 -1.20
C ARG A 23 7.02 21.54 -1.02
N ASP A 24 7.51 21.60 0.21
CA ASP A 24 8.93 21.68 0.50
C ASP A 24 9.66 20.32 0.48
N GLY A 25 8.87 19.24 0.49
CA GLY A 25 9.33 17.85 0.56
C GLY A 25 9.99 17.45 1.89
N ARG A 26 10.13 18.35 2.87
CA ARG A 26 10.89 18.07 4.11
C ARG A 26 10.12 17.17 5.03
N LYS A 27 8.84 17.49 5.26
CA LYS A 27 7.94 16.67 6.09
C LYS A 27 7.78 15.26 5.52
N LEU A 28 7.77 15.13 4.19
CA LEU A 28 7.75 13.85 3.50
C LEU A 28 9.03 13.04 3.77
N CYS A 29 10.19 13.67 3.66
CA CYS A 29 11.46 13.00 3.96
C CYS A 29 11.56 12.58 5.44
N GLN A 30 11.12 13.43 6.36
CA GLN A 30 11.10 13.14 7.80
C GLN A 30 10.12 12.01 8.14
N LEU A 31 8.95 11.99 7.50
CA LEU A 31 8.01 10.87 7.60
C LEU A 31 8.68 9.56 7.21
N MET A 32 9.37 9.55 6.06
CA MET A 32 10.04 8.36 5.58
C MET A 32 11.17 7.91 6.51
N ASN A 33 11.96 8.85 7.04
CA ASN A 33 13.01 8.56 8.03
C ASN A 33 12.48 8.04 9.36
N THR A 34 11.24 8.38 9.72
CA THR A 34 10.57 7.83 10.90
C THR A 34 10.16 6.38 10.67
N ILE A 35 9.71 6.06 9.45
CA ILE A 35 9.27 4.71 9.08
C ILE A 35 10.46 3.78 8.90
N VAL A 36 11.48 4.23 8.17
CA VAL A 36 12.73 3.52 7.95
C VAL A 36 13.88 4.44 8.37
N PRO A 37 14.55 4.15 9.49
CA PRO A 37 15.67 4.96 9.96
C PRO A 37 16.73 5.16 8.87
N ASN A 38 17.19 6.40 8.71
CA ASN A 38 18.23 6.78 7.74
C ASN A 38 17.90 6.49 6.25
N SER A 39 16.62 6.33 5.89
CA SER A 39 16.23 6.12 4.48
C SER A 39 16.60 7.28 3.56
N ILE A 40 16.58 8.51 4.07
CA ILE A 40 16.91 9.74 3.36
C ILE A 40 17.89 10.53 4.24
N PRO A 41 19.21 10.30 4.12
CA PRO A 41 20.21 10.85 5.03
C PRO A 41 20.38 12.37 4.90
N LYS A 42 20.05 12.93 3.72
CA LYS A 42 20.21 14.36 3.45
C LYS A 42 18.87 14.96 3.05
N VAL A 43 18.36 15.87 3.88
CA VAL A 43 17.19 16.69 3.59
C VAL A 43 17.65 18.13 3.38
N ASN A 44 17.25 18.75 2.27
CA ASN A 44 17.67 20.10 1.94
C ASN A 44 16.81 21.15 2.67
N SER A 45 17.46 22.15 3.26
CA SER A 45 16.80 23.20 4.06
C SER A 45 16.70 24.58 3.37
N GLY A 46 17.06 24.70 2.10
CA GLY A 46 16.97 25.96 1.35
C GLY A 46 15.60 26.17 0.71
N GLU A 47 15.31 27.42 0.32
CA GLU A 47 14.10 27.80 -0.44
C GLU A 47 14.27 27.65 -1.96
N ASN A 48 15.47 27.28 -2.43
CA ASN A 48 15.74 27.07 -3.85
C ASN A 48 14.83 25.96 -4.41
N SER A 49 14.08 26.29 -5.46
CA SER A 49 13.15 25.38 -6.16
C SER A 49 13.73 24.01 -6.47
N PHE A 50 14.97 23.95 -6.96
CA PHE A 50 15.66 22.69 -7.27
C PHE A 50 15.88 21.83 -6.02
N LYS A 51 16.18 22.45 -4.87
CA LYS A 51 16.37 21.74 -3.59
C LYS A 51 15.06 21.17 -3.05
N LEU A 52 13.96 21.89 -3.23
CA LEU A 52 12.61 21.42 -2.83
C LEU A 52 12.19 20.23 -3.70
N MET A 53 12.33 20.37 -5.03
CA MET A 53 12.09 19.29 -5.98
C MET A 53 12.94 18.04 -5.70
N GLU A 54 14.22 18.24 -5.31
CA GLU A 54 15.11 17.14 -4.94
C GLU A 54 14.64 16.41 -3.68
N ASN A 55 14.14 17.12 -2.66
CA ASN A 55 13.56 16.48 -1.47
C ASN A 55 12.36 15.59 -1.85
N ILE A 56 11.46 16.10 -2.70
CA ILE A 56 10.29 15.35 -3.17
C ILE A 56 10.73 14.10 -3.95
N ALA A 57 11.72 14.24 -4.83
CA ALA A 57 12.26 13.12 -5.60
C ALA A 57 12.90 12.06 -4.70
N ARG A 58 13.65 12.47 -3.67
CA ARG A 58 14.24 11.56 -2.66
C ARG A 58 13.18 10.79 -1.90
N PHE A 59 12.09 11.45 -1.51
CA PHE A 59 10.93 10.76 -0.91
C PHE A 59 10.36 9.71 -1.86
N GLY A 60 10.09 10.05 -3.13
CA GLY A 60 9.55 9.10 -4.10
C GLY A 60 10.45 7.89 -4.35
N GLN A 61 11.78 8.07 -4.34
CA GLN A 61 12.75 6.97 -4.43
C GLN A 61 12.71 6.08 -3.19
N ALA A 62 12.68 6.68 -2.00
CA ALA A 62 12.62 5.94 -0.74
C ALA A 62 11.29 5.17 -0.58
N ALA A 63 10.17 5.76 -1.01
CA ALA A 63 8.87 5.11 -1.02
C ALA A 63 8.83 3.86 -1.93
N ARG A 64 9.44 3.95 -3.12
CA ARG A 64 9.65 2.79 -4.01
C ARG A 64 10.54 1.73 -3.37
N ALA A 65 11.65 2.13 -2.76
CA ALA A 65 12.55 1.20 -2.07
C ALA A 65 11.89 0.51 -0.87
N PHE A 66 10.95 1.19 -0.20
CA PHE A 66 10.09 0.60 0.83
C PHE A 66 9.07 -0.40 0.27
N GLY A 67 8.87 -0.39 -1.06
CA GLY A 67 8.06 -1.34 -1.80
C GLY A 67 6.71 -0.81 -2.27
N LEU A 68 6.46 0.50 -2.25
CA LEU A 68 5.27 1.04 -2.91
C LEU A 68 5.39 0.82 -4.42
N SER A 69 4.26 0.48 -5.07
CA SER A 69 4.21 0.34 -6.53
C SER A 69 4.25 1.73 -7.20
N ASP A 70 4.72 1.79 -8.45
CA ASP A 70 4.76 3.07 -9.17
C ASP A 70 3.37 3.73 -9.28
N SER A 71 2.32 2.93 -9.43
CA SER A 71 0.91 3.37 -9.47
C SER A 71 0.44 4.00 -8.15
N GLU A 72 1.09 3.70 -7.03
CA GLU A 72 0.79 4.27 -5.71
C GLU A 72 1.78 5.40 -5.34
N THR A 73 2.81 5.65 -6.15
CA THR A 73 3.71 6.80 -5.96
C THR A 73 3.29 8.00 -6.81
N PHE A 74 3.95 9.13 -6.63
CA PHE A 74 3.72 10.35 -7.42
C PHE A 74 5.03 10.92 -7.96
N GLN A 75 4.93 11.76 -8.99
CA GLN A 75 6.05 12.47 -9.59
C GLN A 75 6.21 13.86 -8.97
N THR A 76 7.41 14.42 -9.02
CA THR A 76 7.69 15.73 -8.43
C THR A 76 6.75 16.84 -8.93
N VAL A 77 6.35 16.80 -10.19
CA VAL A 77 5.42 17.76 -10.81
C VAL A 77 4.02 17.70 -10.19
N ASP A 78 3.57 16.52 -9.74
CA ASP A 78 2.24 16.32 -9.17
C ASP A 78 2.05 17.16 -7.90
N LEU A 79 3.11 17.24 -7.08
CA LEU A 79 3.15 18.03 -5.86
C LEU A 79 3.61 19.45 -6.11
N TYR A 80 4.77 19.65 -6.75
CA TYR A 80 5.41 20.96 -6.84
C TYR A 80 4.62 21.95 -7.72
N GLU A 81 4.11 21.47 -8.86
CA GLU A 81 3.30 22.26 -9.81
C GLU A 81 1.79 22.07 -9.61
N LYS A 82 1.39 21.33 -8.57
CA LYS A 82 -0.01 20.98 -8.26
C LYS A 82 -0.75 20.23 -9.37
N MET A 83 -0.05 19.52 -10.25
CA MET A 83 -0.68 18.80 -11.36
C MET A 83 -1.64 17.70 -10.88
N ASN A 84 -1.33 17.04 -9.76
CA ASN A 84 -2.16 15.97 -9.21
C ASN A 84 -1.94 15.76 -7.70
N LEU A 85 -2.49 16.66 -6.89
CA LEU A 85 -2.40 16.56 -5.43
C LEU A 85 -3.15 15.34 -4.86
N HIS A 86 -4.13 14.82 -5.59
CA HIS A 86 -4.84 13.59 -5.19
C HIS A 86 -3.90 12.37 -5.17
N GLN A 87 -2.99 12.26 -6.14
CA GLN A 87 -1.99 11.19 -6.17
C GLN A 87 -1.03 11.25 -4.97
N VAL A 88 -0.70 12.46 -4.50
CA VAL A 88 0.11 12.65 -3.28
C VAL A 88 -0.61 12.09 -2.06
N VAL A 89 -1.90 12.39 -1.93
CA VAL A 89 -2.74 11.87 -0.84
C VAL A 89 -2.85 10.34 -0.90
N LEU A 90 -3.08 9.77 -2.09
CA LEU A 90 -3.12 8.31 -2.29
C LEU A 90 -1.80 7.63 -1.89
N CYS A 91 -0.67 8.23 -2.24
CA CYS A 91 0.65 7.74 -1.84
C CYS A 91 0.82 7.70 -0.32
N LEU A 92 0.35 8.73 0.38
CA LEU A 92 0.40 8.77 1.85
C LEU A 92 -0.50 7.71 2.49
N PHE A 93 -1.67 7.43 1.91
CA PHE A 93 -2.52 6.30 2.33
C PHE A 93 -1.83 4.95 2.09
N ALA A 94 -1.25 4.74 0.90
CA ALA A 94 -0.53 3.51 0.57
C ALA A 94 0.66 3.28 1.51
N LEU A 95 1.44 4.33 1.77
CA LEU A 95 2.54 4.32 2.72
C LEU A 95 2.06 3.97 4.14
N GLY A 96 0.97 4.59 4.58
CA GLY A 96 0.34 4.32 5.88
C GLY A 96 -0.13 2.88 6.04
N ARG A 97 -0.70 2.26 5.00
CA ARG A 97 -1.08 0.84 5.00
C ARG A 97 0.16 -0.06 5.12
N LYS A 98 1.20 0.22 4.34
CA LYS A 98 2.41 -0.60 4.31
C LYS A 98 3.26 -0.47 5.59
N ALA A 99 3.27 0.72 6.18
CA ALA A 99 3.89 1.01 7.46
C ALA A 99 3.33 0.18 8.63
N GLN A 100 2.09 -0.36 8.53
CA GLN A 100 1.53 -1.25 9.55
C GLN A 100 2.38 -2.51 9.77
N LYS A 101 3.04 -3.00 8.71
CA LYS A 101 3.95 -4.15 8.80
C LYS A 101 5.19 -3.86 9.66
N GLN A 102 5.55 -2.59 9.84
CA GLN A 102 6.63 -2.15 10.71
C GLN A 102 6.15 -1.81 12.14
N GLY A 103 4.92 -2.18 12.50
CA GLY A 103 4.37 -1.95 13.84
C GLY A 103 3.88 -0.52 14.10
N MET A 104 3.87 0.34 13.08
CA MET A 104 3.30 1.69 13.22
C MET A 104 1.77 1.67 13.14
N ARG A 105 1.13 2.65 13.80
CA ARG A 105 -0.29 2.91 13.62
C ARG A 105 -0.54 3.40 12.20
N GLY A 106 -0.92 2.47 11.32
CA GLY A 106 -1.15 2.80 9.93
C GLY A 106 -2.49 3.48 9.68
N LEU A 107 -2.64 3.89 8.43
CA LEU A 107 -3.83 4.55 7.92
C LEU A 107 -4.52 3.59 6.94
N GLY A 108 -5.79 3.27 7.20
CA GLY A 108 -6.60 2.38 6.35
C GLY A 108 -6.49 0.87 6.68
N PRO A 109 -7.16 0.02 5.87
CA PRO A 109 -7.20 -1.42 6.11
C PRO A 109 -5.82 -2.07 6.05
N LYS A 110 -5.60 -3.08 6.89
CA LYS A 110 -4.39 -3.90 6.86
C LYS A 110 -4.27 -4.59 5.50
N GLU A 111 -3.10 -4.50 4.88
CA GLU A 111 -2.81 -5.22 3.65
C GLU A 111 -2.84 -6.74 3.90
N SER A 112 -3.51 -7.49 3.02
CA SER A 112 -3.64 -8.94 3.16
C SER A 112 -2.28 -9.63 3.05
N ASP A 113 -2.03 -10.59 3.93
CA ASP A 113 -0.85 -11.43 3.89
C ASP A 113 -1.09 -12.63 2.95
N LYS A 114 -0.08 -13.00 2.14
CA LYS A 114 -0.19 -14.16 1.24
C LYS A 114 -0.31 -15.44 2.09
N ASN A 115 -1.44 -16.12 1.99
CA ASN A 115 -1.66 -17.40 2.65
C ASN A 115 -1.32 -18.56 1.69
N GLU A 116 -0.03 -18.91 1.62
CA GLU A 116 0.41 -20.09 0.86
C GLU A 116 0.03 -21.35 1.62
N ARG A 117 -0.97 -22.08 1.11
CA ARG A 117 -1.38 -23.36 1.67
C ARG A 117 -0.52 -24.46 1.07
N ILE A 118 0.25 -25.14 1.91
CA ILE A 118 0.99 -26.33 1.53
C ILE A 118 0.11 -27.53 1.87
N PHE A 119 -0.28 -28.30 0.85
CA PHE A 119 -1.07 -29.51 1.02
C PHE A 119 -0.17 -30.75 1.00
N SER A 120 -0.60 -31.84 1.63
CA SER A 120 0.14 -33.10 1.54
C SER A 120 0.08 -33.65 0.10
N PRO A 121 1.07 -34.45 -0.33
CA PRO A 121 1.05 -35.09 -1.65
C PRO A 121 -0.24 -35.89 -1.89
N GLU A 122 -0.75 -36.55 -0.85
CA GLU A 122 -2.00 -37.31 -0.87
C GLU A 122 -3.21 -36.41 -1.12
N THR A 123 -3.30 -35.25 -0.44
CA THR A 123 -4.37 -34.27 -0.67
C THR A 123 -4.31 -33.68 -2.08
N ILE A 124 -3.10 -33.40 -2.60
CA ILE A 124 -2.93 -32.93 -4.00
C ILE A 124 -3.40 -34.00 -4.98
N SER A 125 -3.04 -35.27 -4.75
CA SER A 125 -3.46 -36.41 -5.58
C SER A 125 -4.98 -36.61 -5.56
N GLN A 126 -5.61 -36.45 -4.39
CA GLN A 126 -7.07 -36.49 -4.27
C GLN A 126 -7.74 -35.33 -5.02
N GLY A 127 -7.13 -34.14 -5.00
CA GLY A 127 -7.59 -32.98 -5.78
C GLY A 127 -7.64 -33.26 -7.28
N ASN A 128 -6.64 -33.96 -7.83
CA ASN A 128 -6.60 -34.36 -9.25
C ASN A 128 -7.70 -35.35 -9.65
N THR A 129 -8.32 -36.03 -8.68
CA THR A 129 -9.41 -37.00 -8.95
C THR A 129 -10.76 -36.30 -9.10
N VAL A 130 -10.88 -35.05 -8.64
CA VAL A 130 -12.11 -34.27 -8.70
C VAL A 130 -12.20 -33.56 -10.05
N VAL A 131 -13.16 -33.94 -10.88
CA VAL A 131 -13.34 -33.29 -12.18
C VAL A 131 -13.99 -31.92 -11.99
N SER A 132 -13.26 -30.87 -12.37
CA SER A 132 -13.71 -29.49 -12.22
C SER A 132 -14.93 -29.20 -13.10
N THR A 133 -15.95 -28.56 -12.51
CA THR A 133 -17.21 -28.18 -13.17
C THR A 133 -17.01 -27.26 -14.37
N GLN A 134 -15.86 -26.57 -14.47
CA GLN A 134 -15.53 -25.72 -15.60
C GLN A 134 -15.04 -26.48 -16.86
N TYR A 135 -14.66 -27.76 -16.74
CA TYR A 135 -14.13 -28.55 -17.87
C TYR A 135 -15.21 -29.23 -18.73
N GLY A 136 -16.45 -28.77 -18.63
CA GLY A 136 -17.55 -29.26 -19.48
C GLY A 136 -18.11 -30.62 -19.05
N TYR A 137 -18.81 -31.27 -19.98
CA TYR A 137 -19.68 -32.42 -19.69
C TYR A 137 -18.90 -33.64 -19.19
N ASN A 138 -19.02 -33.90 -17.88
CA ASN A 138 -18.52 -35.09 -17.20
C ASN A 138 -19.32 -36.33 -17.59
N LYS A 139 -19.11 -36.86 -18.81
CA LYS A 139 -19.73 -38.04 -19.43
C LYS A 139 -20.03 -39.19 -18.44
N GLY A 140 -21.11 -39.08 -17.66
CA GLY A 140 -21.53 -40.09 -16.69
C GLY A 140 -20.77 -40.12 -15.36
N ALA A 141 -19.87 -39.19 -15.03
CA ALA A 141 -19.44 -39.00 -13.64
C ALA A 141 -20.57 -38.29 -12.89
N SER A 142 -21.64 -39.05 -12.62
CA SER A 142 -22.77 -38.56 -11.85
C SER A 142 -22.30 -38.24 -10.45
N GLN A 143 -22.80 -37.13 -9.91
CA GLN A 143 -22.61 -36.70 -8.53
C GLN A 143 -23.31 -37.62 -7.51
N SER A 144 -23.46 -38.92 -7.84
CA SER A 144 -24.11 -39.90 -6.98
C SER A 144 -23.20 -40.19 -5.79
N GLY A 145 -23.68 -39.83 -4.59
CA GLY A 145 -22.94 -40.02 -3.33
C GLY A 145 -22.29 -38.76 -2.75
N ILE A 146 -22.34 -37.61 -3.42
CA ILE A 146 -21.87 -36.35 -2.82
C ILE A 146 -23.01 -35.77 -1.97
N SER A 147 -22.97 -36.03 -0.65
CA SER A 147 -23.87 -35.39 0.32
C SER A 147 -23.38 -33.97 0.58
N PHE A 148 -24.02 -32.98 -0.05
CA PHE A 148 -23.92 -31.60 0.42
C PHE A 148 -24.61 -31.54 1.77
N GLY A 149 -23.82 -31.27 2.81
CA GLY A 149 -24.15 -31.50 4.21
C GLY A 149 -25.60 -31.20 4.59
N ASN A 150 -26.13 -32.04 5.48
CA ASN A 150 -27.52 -32.02 5.95
C ASN A 150 -28.09 -30.61 6.05
N THR A 151 -29.26 -30.41 5.41
CA THR A 151 -30.08 -29.21 5.57
C THR A 151 -30.22 -28.90 7.05
N ARG A 152 -29.73 -27.73 7.46
CA ARG A 152 -29.96 -27.21 8.81
C ARG A 152 -31.46 -26.96 8.94
N HIS A 153 -32.10 -27.67 9.87
CA HIS A 153 -33.48 -27.38 10.25
C HIS A 153 -33.56 -25.94 10.77
N MET A 154 -34.56 -25.22 10.27
CA MET A 154 -34.89 -23.84 10.65
C MET A 154 -35.59 -23.84 12.01
#